data_AF-A0A7S2WK89-F1
#
_entry.id   AF-A0A7S2WK89-F1
#
_cell.length_a   1.000
_cell.length_b   1.000
_cell.length_c   1.000
_cell.angle_alpha   90.00
_cell.angle_beta   90.00
_cell.angle_gamma   90.00
#
_symmetry.space_group_name_H-M   'P 1'
#
loop_
_entity.id
_entity.type
_entity.pdbx_description
1 polymer ?
#
loop_
_entity_poly.entity_id
_entity_poly.type
_entity_poly.pdbx_seq_one_letter_code
_entity_poly.pdbx_strand_id
1 'polypeptide(L)'
;DGTTRIYAMPFTPPEVRSDGRVEVPQVTMWQLSFPVTDEASAAALGKAGGEALRAEALRRCRTWHVPIPELLTRTSPADITGYPAYDLSVGVANTCLFSEGGQPPRVLIGDAAHPMSPFKGQGANQAMVD
;
A
#
# COMPACT_ATOMS: atom_id res chain seq x y z
N ASP A 1 9.44 -16.82 1.73
CA ASP A 1 8.53 -17.62 0.88
C ASP A 1 8.67 -17.29 -0.62
N GLY A 2 9.21 -16.12 -0.99
CA GLY A 2 9.36 -15.68 -2.39
C GLY A 2 8.14 -14.90 -2.90
N THR A 3 7.10 -14.77 -2.08
CA THR A 3 5.81 -14.17 -2.44
C THR A 3 5.41 -13.02 -1.50
N THR A 4 5.80 -13.10 -0.22
CA THR A 4 5.72 -11.98 0.72
C THR A 4 6.88 -11.01 0.44
N ARG A 5 6.57 -9.72 0.30
CA ARG A 5 7.52 -8.63 0.04
C ARG A 5 7.28 -7.52 1.06
N ILE A 6 8.35 -6.95 1.61
CA ILE A 6 8.26 -5.70 2.37
C ILE A 6 8.98 -4.59 1.60
N TYR A 7 8.38 -3.42 1.57
CA TYR A 7 9.01 -2.17 1.20
C TYR A 7 9.06 -1.29 2.44
N ALA A 8 10.20 -0.66 2.71
CA ALA A 8 10.35 0.28 3.80
C ALA A 8 11.13 1.50 3.31
N MET A 9 10.62 2.69 3.56
CA MET A 9 11.32 3.94 3.28
C MET A 9 11.93 4.49 4.56
N PRO A 10 13.25 4.81 4.59
CA PRO A 10 13.79 5.61 5.68
C PRO A 10 13.13 7.00 5.65
N PHE A 11 12.60 7.46 6.78
CA PHE A 11 11.99 8.77 6.88
C PHE A 11 12.47 9.51 8.14
N THR A 12 13.03 10.71 7.95
CA THR A 12 13.25 11.76 8.96
C THR A 12 13.70 13.02 8.22
N PRO A 13 13.27 14.22 8.63
CA PRO A 13 14.19 15.14 9.33
C PRO A 13 13.48 16.08 10.35
N PRO A 14 14.16 16.91 11.19
CA PRO A 14 15.61 17.08 11.52
C PRO A 14 16.02 16.73 13.01
N GLU A 15 17.06 17.34 13.64
CA GLU A 15 17.49 17.22 15.09
C GLU A 15 17.69 18.52 15.99
N VAL A 16 17.02 18.65 17.17
CA VAL A 16 17.41 18.48 18.64
C VAL A 16 18.83 18.69 19.06
N ARG A 17 19.56 19.54 18.33
CA ARG A 17 20.86 19.93 18.82
C ARG A 17 20.70 21.13 19.74
N SER A 18 21.45 21.14 20.84
CA SER A 18 21.40 22.17 21.90
C SER A 18 21.83 23.58 21.44
N ASP A 19 21.98 23.79 20.12
CA ASP A 19 22.13 25.06 19.42
C ASP A 19 20.79 25.69 18.95
N GLY A 20 19.68 24.93 18.99
CA GLY A 20 18.32 25.41 18.64
C GLY A 20 17.70 24.82 17.36
N ARG A 21 18.25 23.75 16.79
CA ARG A 21 17.69 23.00 15.64
C ARG A 21 16.72 21.88 16.10
N VAL A 22 15.76 21.38 15.29
CA VAL A 22 14.52 20.65 15.78
C VAL A 22 14.54 19.12 15.62
N GLU A 23 14.27 18.27 16.65
CA GLU A 23 14.39 16.77 16.64
C GLU A 23 13.08 16.05 16.44
N VAL A 24 12.96 15.52 15.23
CA VAL A 24 11.87 14.73 14.75
C VAL A 24 12.30 13.27 14.84
N PRO A 25 11.51 12.40 15.49
CA PRO A 25 11.83 10.98 15.57
C PRO A 25 11.88 10.36 14.17
N GLN A 26 12.76 9.38 13.97
CA GLN A 26 12.84 8.60 12.73
C GLN A 26 11.60 7.71 12.55
N VAL A 27 10.50 8.28 12.04
CA VAL A 27 9.31 7.53 11.62
C VAL A 27 9.69 6.72 10.37
N THR A 28 9.33 5.44 10.28
CA THR A 28 9.62 4.63 9.08
C THR A 28 8.31 4.17 8.47
N MET A 29 8.03 4.58 7.24
CA MET A 29 6.89 4.04 6.49
C MET A 29 7.28 2.66 5.95
N TRP A 30 6.42 1.68 6.14
CA TRP A 30 6.56 0.36 5.53
C TRP A 30 5.25 -0.14 4.95
N GLN A 31 5.37 -1.01 3.94
CA GLN A 31 4.30 -1.72 3.29
C GLN A 31 4.70 -3.19 3.23
N LEU A 32 3.92 -4.07 3.84
CA LEU A 32 4.00 -5.51 3.61
C LEU A 32 2.96 -5.91 2.57
N SER A 33 3.33 -6.74 1.61
CA SER A 33 2.39 -7.27 0.63
C SER A 33 2.64 -8.74 0.39
N PHE A 34 1.56 -9.51 0.29
CA PHE A 34 1.58 -10.96 0.15
C PHE A 34 0.31 -11.42 -0.58
N PRO A 35 0.34 -12.54 -1.30
CA PRO A 35 -0.85 -13.08 -1.92
C PRO A 35 -1.82 -13.63 -0.87
N VAL A 36 -3.11 -13.40 -1.11
CA VAL A 36 -4.22 -14.09 -0.44
C VAL A 36 -5.10 -14.67 -1.55
N THR A 37 -5.37 -15.98 -1.51
CA THR A 37 -6.11 -16.69 -2.56
C THR A 37 -7.63 -16.64 -2.39
N ASP A 38 -8.09 -16.32 -1.18
CA ASP A 38 -9.50 -16.19 -0.86
C ASP A 38 -9.84 -14.72 -0.55
N GLU A 39 -10.75 -14.15 -1.35
CA GLU A 39 -11.20 -12.77 -1.21
C GLU A 39 -11.90 -12.53 0.14
N ALA A 40 -12.70 -13.48 0.62
CA ALA A 40 -13.41 -13.34 1.88
C ALA A 40 -12.43 -13.22 3.06
N SER A 41 -11.38 -14.04 3.09
CA SER A 41 -10.29 -13.97 4.05
C SER A 41 -9.49 -12.66 3.93
N ALA A 42 -9.22 -12.18 2.73
CA ALA A 42 -8.52 -10.92 2.51
C ALA A 42 -9.33 -9.71 3.04
N ALA A 43 -10.63 -9.68 2.74
CA ALA A 43 -11.55 -8.66 3.22
C ALA A 43 -11.79 -8.73 4.74
N ALA A 44 -11.85 -9.95 5.31
CA ALA A 44 -11.94 -10.15 6.76
C ALA A 44 -10.68 -9.65 7.48
N LEU A 45 -9.49 -9.99 6.97
CA LEU A 45 -8.22 -9.54 7.53
C LEU A 45 -8.06 -8.01 7.48
N GLY A 46 -8.39 -7.38 6.35
CA GLY A 46 -8.36 -5.91 6.24
C GLY A 46 -9.31 -5.20 7.22
N LYS A 47 -10.43 -5.84 7.58
CA LYS A 47 -11.41 -5.35 8.57
C LYS A 47 -11.08 -5.72 10.02
N ALA A 48 -10.13 -6.63 10.26
CA ALA A 48 -9.77 -7.11 11.59
C ALA A 48 -8.94 -6.12 12.42
N GLY A 49 -8.53 -4.98 11.83
CA GLY A 49 -7.81 -3.90 12.50
C GLY A 49 -6.31 -4.14 12.64
N GLY A 50 -5.59 -3.11 13.07
CA GLY A 50 -4.13 -3.07 13.06
C GLY A 50 -3.44 -4.15 13.92
N GLU A 51 -4.07 -4.60 15.00
CA GLU A 51 -3.52 -5.70 15.83
C GLU A 51 -3.46 -7.02 15.06
N ALA A 52 -4.55 -7.38 14.37
CA ALA A 52 -4.61 -8.59 13.55
C ALA A 52 -3.66 -8.50 12.34
N LEU A 53 -3.59 -7.33 11.70
CA LEU A 53 -2.66 -7.05 10.60
C LEU A 53 -1.20 -7.16 11.05
N ARG A 54 -0.86 -6.61 12.21
CA ARG A 54 0.48 -6.70 12.82
C ARG A 54 0.84 -8.12 13.20
N ALA A 55 -0.10 -8.89 13.77
CA ALA A 55 0.11 -10.29 14.10
C ALA A 55 0.40 -11.14 12.85
N GLU A 56 -0.35 -10.93 11.75
CA GLU A 56 -0.12 -11.60 10.47
C GLU A 56 1.22 -11.19 9.83
N ALA A 57 1.58 -9.90 9.89
CA ALA A 57 2.86 -9.41 9.42
C ALA A 57 4.04 -10.04 10.18
N LEU A 58 3.96 -10.09 11.51
CA LEU A 58 4.95 -10.75 12.36
C LEU A 58 5.01 -12.27 12.10
N ARG A 59 3.87 -12.93 11.89
CA ARG A 59 3.82 -14.37 11.56
C ARG A 59 4.57 -14.68 10.26
N ARG A 60 4.40 -13.85 9.23
CA ARG A 60 5.09 -13.99 7.93
C ARG A 60 6.58 -13.64 7.98
N CYS A 61 6.92 -12.60 8.74
CA CYS A 61 8.29 -12.08 8.82
C CYS A 61 9.11 -12.70 9.97
N ARG A 62 8.58 -13.67 10.73
CA ARG A 62 9.22 -14.23 11.94
C ARG A 62 10.63 -14.77 11.71
N THR A 63 10.94 -15.26 10.51
CA THR A 63 12.24 -15.82 10.14
C THR A 63 13.14 -14.84 9.36
N TRP A 64 12.70 -13.59 9.18
CA TRP A 64 13.44 -12.57 8.47
C TRP A 64 14.44 -11.90 9.40
N HIS A 65 15.51 -11.34 8.84
CA HIS A 65 16.57 -10.71 9.61
C HIS A 65 16.13 -9.35 10.22
N VAL A 66 16.83 -8.95 11.28
CA VAL A 66 16.79 -7.58 11.84
C VAL A 66 17.13 -6.57 10.73
N PRO A 67 16.41 -5.45 10.59
CA PRO A 67 15.44 -4.87 11.54
C PRO A 67 13.96 -5.21 11.28
N ILE A 68 13.60 -6.11 10.36
CA ILE A 68 12.20 -6.27 9.93
C ILE A 68 11.25 -6.70 11.09
N PRO A 69 11.56 -7.71 11.92
CA PRO A 69 10.69 -8.06 13.06
C PRO A 69 10.60 -6.93 14.10
N GLU A 70 11.66 -6.14 14.28
CA GLU A 70 11.70 -5.01 15.22
C GLU A 70 10.83 -3.85 14.74
N LEU A 71 10.91 -3.51 13.46
CA LEU A 71 10.07 -2.49 12.82
C LEU A 71 8.57 -2.81 13.00
N LEU A 72 8.18 -4.04 12.69
CA LEU A 72 6.80 -4.52 12.87
C LEU A 72 6.37 -4.53 14.35
N THR A 73 7.30 -4.82 15.27
CA THR A 73 7.03 -4.84 16.72
C THR A 73 6.96 -3.44 17.34
N ARG A 74 7.63 -2.45 16.74
CA ARG A 74 7.63 -1.05 17.20
C ARG A 74 6.54 -0.19 16.57
N THR A 75 5.94 -0.62 15.47
CA THR A 75 4.83 0.10 14.82
C THR A 75 3.56 -0.01 15.66
N SER A 76 2.93 1.12 15.99
CA SER A 76 1.66 1.14 16.72
C SER A 76 0.56 0.45 15.90
N PRO A 77 -0.29 -0.41 16.49
CA PRO A 77 -1.46 -0.96 15.81
C PRO A 77 -2.41 0.12 15.26
N ALA A 78 -2.46 1.31 15.88
CA ALA A 78 -3.27 2.43 15.39
C ALA A 78 -2.75 3.00 14.06
N ASP A 79 -1.46 2.82 13.75
CA ASP A 79 -0.80 3.31 12.53
C ASP A 79 -0.75 2.25 11.41
N ILE A 80 -1.41 1.10 11.61
CA ILE A 80 -1.42 -0.03 10.66
C ILE A 80 -2.81 -0.17 10.04
N THR A 81 -2.87 0.05 8.72
CA THR A 81 -4.02 -0.26 7.88
C THR A 81 -3.65 -1.32 6.84
N GLY A 82 -4.66 -2.01 6.30
CA GLY A 82 -4.47 -3.11 5.36
C GLY A 82 -5.69 -3.31 4.50
N TYR A 83 -5.47 -3.49 3.21
CA TYR A 83 -6.53 -3.52 2.21
C TYR A 83 -6.29 -4.69 1.24
N PRO A 84 -7.33 -5.42 0.81
CA PRO A 84 -7.19 -6.34 -0.31
C PRO A 84 -6.88 -5.53 -1.59
N ALA A 85 -5.79 -5.92 -2.28
CA ALA A 85 -5.42 -5.35 -3.56
C ALA A 85 -5.84 -6.34 -4.66
N TYR A 86 -6.71 -5.89 -5.56
CA TYR A 86 -7.24 -6.67 -6.67
C TYR A 86 -6.49 -6.34 -7.95
N ASP A 87 -6.24 -7.34 -8.79
CA ASP A 87 -5.69 -7.15 -10.13
C ASP A 87 -6.81 -7.26 -11.15
N LEU A 88 -6.81 -6.40 -12.17
CA LEU A 88 -7.82 -6.37 -13.22
C LEU A 88 -7.21 -6.85 -14.53
N SER A 89 -7.98 -7.66 -15.28
CA SER A 89 -7.50 -8.26 -16.52
C SER A 89 -7.14 -7.20 -17.55
N VAL A 90 -5.96 -7.35 -18.16
CA VAL A 90 -5.45 -6.46 -19.21
C VAL A 90 -6.42 -6.46 -20.40
N GLY A 91 -7.19 -5.40 -20.57
CA GLY A 91 -8.14 -5.24 -21.67
C GLY A 91 -9.43 -4.46 -21.35
N VAL A 92 -9.81 -4.33 -20.08
CA VAL A 92 -11.01 -3.56 -19.65
C VAL A 92 -10.76 -2.04 -19.62
N ALA A 93 -9.49 -1.66 -19.70
CA ALA A 93 -8.92 -0.46 -19.11
C ALA A 93 -8.07 0.33 -20.13
N ASN A 94 -8.71 0.73 -21.24
CA ASN A 94 -8.24 1.79 -22.13
C ASN A 94 -9.21 2.96 -21.99
N THR A 95 -8.76 4.20 -22.19
CA THR A 95 -9.53 5.44 -21.96
C THR A 95 -10.84 5.48 -22.76
N CYS A 96 -11.90 4.89 -22.21
CA CYS A 96 -13.16 4.68 -22.90
C CYS A 96 -13.95 6.00 -22.97
N LEU A 97 -13.98 6.60 -24.15
CA LEU A 97 -15.00 7.58 -24.51
C LEU A 97 -16.35 6.85 -24.63
N PHE A 98 -17.18 6.94 -23.60
CA PHE A 98 -18.52 6.36 -23.63
C PHE A 98 -19.51 7.36 -24.25
N SER A 99 -20.03 7.02 -25.43
CA SER A 99 -21.10 7.76 -26.10
C SER A 99 -22.26 6.82 -26.48
N GLU A 100 -22.90 6.23 -25.48
CA GLU A 100 -24.12 5.44 -25.68
C GLU A 100 -25.37 6.33 -25.71
N GLY A 101 -26.30 6.05 -26.62
CA GLY A 101 -27.69 6.56 -26.54
C GLY A 101 -27.86 8.08 -26.54
N GLY A 102 -27.01 8.84 -27.25
CA GLY A 102 -27.11 10.30 -27.32
C GLY A 102 -26.73 11.05 -26.04
N GLN A 103 -26.13 10.34 -25.07
CA GLN A 103 -25.53 10.96 -23.88
C GLN A 103 -24.31 11.82 -24.27
N PRO A 104 -23.99 12.88 -23.50
CA PRO A 104 -22.73 13.60 -23.67
C PRO A 104 -21.54 12.65 -23.46
N PRO A 105 -20.39 12.87 -24.13
CA PRO A 105 -19.22 12.01 -24.01
C PRO A 105 -18.70 12.01 -22.57
N ARG A 106 -18.44 10.81 -22.04
CA ARG A 106 -17.85 10.60 -20.71
C ARG A 106 -16.48 9.96 -20.85
N VAL A 107 -15.54 10.39 -20.03
CA VAL A 107 -14.15 9.89 -19.98
C VAL A 107 -13.89 9.34 -18.59
N LEU A 108 -13.21 8.20 -18.51
CA LEU A 108 -12.60 7.71 -17.27
C LEU A 108 -11.11 8.05 -17.28
N ILE A 109 -10.56 8.38 -16.10
CA ILE A 109 -9.14 8.67 -15.87
C ILE A 109 -8.66 7.99 -14.57
N GLY A 110 -7.35 7.90 -14.38
CA GLY A 110 -6.72 7.31 -13.19
C GLY A 110 -7.11 5.85 -12.96
N ASP A 111 -7.22 5.46 -11.68
CA ASP A 111 -7.59 4.09 -11.30
C ASP A 111 -8.98 3.63 -11.81
N ALA A 112 -9.84 4.55 -12.27
CA ALA A 112 -11.09 4.18 -12.94
C ALA A 112 -10.88 3.75 -14.41
N ALA A 113 -9.75 4.13 -15.02
CA ALA A 113 -9.41 3.85 -16.42
C ALA A 113 -8.26 2.87 -16.60
N HIS A 114 -7.28 2.83 -15.68
CA HIS A 114 -6.10 1.95 -15.73
C HIS A 114 -5.56 1.60 -14.33
N PRO A 115 -6.39 0.97 -13.47
CA PRO A 115 -5.98 0.59 -12.12
C PRO A 115 -4.73 -0.28 -12.16
N MET A 116 -3.73 0.07 -11.35
CA MET A 116 -2.42 -0.56 -11.34
C MET A 116 -2.07 -1.14 -9.97
N SER A 117 -1.51 -2.34 -9.98
CA SER A 117 -0.88 -2.92 -8.79
C SER A 117 0.17 -1.96 -8.20
N PRO A 118 0.19 -1.72 -6.87
CA PRO A 118 1.02 -0.70 -6.23
C PRO A 118 2.53 -0.90 -6.41
N PHE A 119 2.97 -2.09 -6.86
CA PHE A 119 4.38 -2.38 -7.12
C PHE A 119 4.96 -1.65 -8.35
N LYS A 120 4.12 -1.10 -9.25
CA LYS A 120 4.62 -0.39 -10.44
C LYS A 120 5.12 1.03 -10.13
N GLY A 121 4.64 1.67 -9.07
CA GLY A 121 5.01 3.05 -8.71
C GLY A 121 4.60 4.14 -9.72
N GLN A 122 3.81 3.80 -10.75
CA GLN A 122 3.41 4.73 -11.84
C GLN A 122 1.92 5.10 -11.83
N GLY A 123 1.10 4.57 -10.91
CA GLY A 123 -0.35 4.83 -10.87
C GLY A 123 -0.69 6.33 -10.85
N ALA A 124 -0.18 7.05 -9.85
CA ALA A 124 -0.39 8.49 -9.72
C ALA A 124 0.17 9.29 -10.91
N ASN A 125 1.34 8.91 -11.44
CA ASN A 125 1.95 9.60 -12.57
C ASN A 125 1.12 9.42 -13.85
N GLN A 126 0.58 8.23 -14.08
CA GLN A 126 -0.28 7.96 -15.24
C GLN A 126 -1.61 8.71 -15.11
N ALA A 127 -2.20 8.74 -13.91
CA ALA A 127 -3.40 9.52 -13.62
C ALA A 127 -3.22 11.04 -13.79
N MET A 128 -1.97 11.55 -13.76
CA MET A 128 -1.62 12.94 -14.07
C MET A 128 -1.41 13.22 -15.57
N VAL A 129 -1.32 12.17 -16.40
CA VAL A 129 -1.09 12.28 -17.85
C VAL A 129 -2.39 12.18 -18.66
N ASP A 130 -3.45 11.65 -18.06
CA ASP A 130 -4.79 11.52 -18.65
C ASP A 130 -5.52 12.87 -18.87
#